data_AF-A0A4Q3CL70-F1
#
_entry.id   AF-A0A4Q3CL70-F1
#
_cell.length_a   1.000
_cell.length_b   1.000
_cell.length_c   1.000
_cell.angle_alpha   90.00
_cell.angle_beta   90.00
_cell.angle_gamma   90.00
#
_symmetry.space_group_name_H-M   'P 1'
#
loop_
_entity.id
_entity.type
_entity.pdbx_description
1 polymer ?
#
loop_
_entity_poly.entity_id
_entity_poly.type
_entity_poly.pdbx_seq_one_letter_code
_entity_poly.pdbx_strand_id
1 'polypeptide(L)'
;MSNSESAFWNDASENQDEVISTKLNKGVIDILGYKCDELILTCKSGIQKYYFTSKLPLDSKAFEKHKYGNWYAFLSTANAVPLKIIIDNAQFTMQSEVTEVKPGKLEQSLFQLPANIQTVKSPY
;
A
#
# COMPACT_ATOMS: atom_id res chain seq x y z
N MET A 1 13.54 -9.58 15.76
CA MET A 1 12.07 -9.51 15.96
C MET A 1 11.83 -8.73 17.25
N SER A 2 10.91 -7.78 17.23
CA SER A 2 10.60 -6.92 18.39
C SER A 2 9.97 -7.75 19.52
N ASN A 3 10.51 -7.69 20.73
CA ASN A 3 10.01 -8.38 21.94
C ASN A 3 8.92 -7.56 22.68
N SER A 4 8.11 -6.79 21.96
CA SER A 4 7.03 -6.01 22.58
C SER A 4 5.87 -6.94 22.98
N GLU A 5 5.44 -6.88 24.25
CA GLU A 5 4.26 -7.59 24.75
C GLU A 5 2.95 -7.10 24.12
N SER A 6 2.97 -5.91 23.51
CA SER A 6 1.82 -5.30 22.85
C SER A 6 2.02 -5.06 21.35
N ALA A 7 0.95 -5.20 20.57
CA ALA A 7 0.85 -4.75 19.18
C ALA A 7 0.38 -3.28 19.11
N PHE A 8 1.12 -2.46 18.35
CA PHE A 8 0.71 -1.09 18.08
C PHE A 8 -0.32 -1.03 16.95
N TRP A 9 -1.29 -0.12 17.06
CA TRP A 9 -2.25 0.17 16.00
C TRP A 9 -2.32 1.66 15.66
N ASN A 10 -2.63 1.96 14.40
CA ASN A 10 -2.90 3.29 13.87
C ASN A 10 -4.32 3.34 13.28
N ASP A 11 -5.00 4.49 13.41
CA ASP A 11 -6.29 4.70 12.74
C ASP A 11 -6.04 5.01 11.26
N ALA A 12 -6.29 4.02 10.40
CA ALA A 12 -6.09 4.17 8.97
C ALA A 12 -7.08 5.13 8.29
N SER A 13 -8.10 5.60 9.00
CA SER A 13 -9.07 6.59 8.50
C SER A 13 -8.58 8.04 8.58
N GLU A 14 -7.46 8.25 9.27
CA GLU A 14 -6.79 9.54 9.38
C GLU A 14 -5.56 9.58 8.47
N ASN A 15 -5.27 10.75 7.90
CA ASN A 15 -4.03 10.99 7.18
C ASN A 15 -3.64 12.46 7.35
N GLN A 16 -2.35 12.71 7.61
CA GLN A 16 -1.81 14.07 7.70
C GLN A 16 -1.26 14.56 6.36
N ASP A 17 -0.97 13.64 5.44
CA ASP A 17 -0.54 13.96 4.09
C ASP A 17 -1.74 14.08 3.13
N GLU A 18 -1.52 14.72 1.99
CA GLU A 18 -2.56 14.95 0.99
C GLU A 18 -1.98 14.90 -0.42
N VAL A 19 -2.71 14.27 -1.34
CA VAL A 19 -2.38 14.24 -2.77
C VAL A 19 -2.72 15.58 -3.41
N ILE A 20 -1.70 16.22 -3.99
CA ILE A 20 -1.81 17.49 -4.74
C ILE A 20 -2.14 17.20 -6.21
N SER A 21 -1.53 16.19 -6.81
CA SER A 21 -1.77 15.82 -8.20
C SER A 21 -1.45 14.37 -8.48
N THR A 22 -2.03 13.84 -9.56
CA THR A 22 -1.79 12.47 -10.02
C THR A 22 -1.36 12.44 -11.48
N LYS A 23 -0.52 11.46 -11.83
CA LYS A 23 -0.11 11.19 -13.22
C LYS A 23 -0.09 9.69 -13.47
N LEU A 24 -0.78 9.27 -14.53
CA LEU A 24 -0.83 7.87 -14.96
C LEU A 24 -0.05 7.69 -16.26
N ASN A 25 0.97 6.82 -16.23
CA ASN A 25 1.74 6.42 -17.39
C ASN A 25 1.43 4.95 -17.70
N LYS A 26 1.16 4.62 -18.96
CA LYS A 26 0.73 3.28 -19.36
C LYS A 26 1.90 2.42 -19.82
N GLY A 27 1.90 1.15 -19.41
CA GLY A 27 2.83 0.12 -19.90
C GLY A 27 4.33 0.46 -19.74
N VAL A 28 4.72 1.07 -18.63
CA VAL A 28 6.07 1.63 -18.45
C VAL A 28 7.13 0.59 -18.12
N ILE A 29 6.75 -0.53 -17.49
CA ILE A 29 7.70 -1.55 -17.03
C ILE A 29 7.06 -2.94 -17.06
N ASP A 30 7.89 -3.97 -17.17
CA ASP A 30 7.51 -5.37 -17.03
C ASP A 30 8.08 -5.92 -15.71
N ILE A 31 7.21 -6.39 -14.81
CA ILE A 31 7.59 -6.96 -13.50
C ILE A 31 7.04 -8.37 -13.43
N LEU A 32 7.92 -9.38 -13.31
CA LEU A 32 7.54 -10.81 -13.29
C LEU A 32 6.61 -11.22 -14.47
N GLY A 33 6.81 -10.61 -15.65
CA GLY A 33 5.98 -10.86 -16.83
C GLY A 33 4.65 -10.11 -16.88
N TYR A 34 4.37 -9.25 -15.90
CA TYR A 34 3.24 -8.34 -15.93
C TYR A 34 3.66 -6.98 -16.50
N LYS A 35 3.01 -6.58 -17.59
CA LYS A 35 3.08 -5.20 -18.09
C LYS A 35 2.36 -4.30 -17.10
N CYS A 36 3.10 -3.36 -16.52
CA CYS A 36 2.63 -2.47 -15.47
C CYS A 36 2.47 -1.03 -15.96
N ASP A 37 1.40 -0.40 -15.49
CA ASP A 37 1.21 1.04 -15.52
C ASP A 37 1.89 1.66 -14.29
N GLU A 38 2.23 2.95 -14.35
CA GLU A 38 2.73 3.73 -13.22
C GLU A 38 1.74 4.82 -12.85
N LEU A 39 1.31 4.84 -11.60
CA LEU A 39 0.60 5.95 -10.99
C LEU A 39 1.54 6.71 -10.07
N ILE A 40 1.75 7.98 -10.36
CA ILE A 40 2.51 8.92 -9.53
C ILE A 40 1.52 9.77 -8.75
N LEU A 41 1.63 9.77 -7.43
CA LEU A 41 0.94 10.70 -6.53
C LEU A 41 1.97 11.74 -6.06
N THR A 42 1.79 12.99 -6.46
CA THR A 42 2.53 14.11 -5.88
C THR A 42 1.77 14.55 -4.64
N CYS A 43 2.40 14.41 -3.47
CA CYS A 43 1.78 14.69 -2.19
C CYS A 43 2.48 15.88 -1.51
N LYS A 44 1.91 16.42 -0.43
CA LYS A 44 2.54 17.50 0.34
C LYS A 44 3.88 17.06 0.93
N SER A 45 3.96 15.81 1.38
CA SER A 45 5.17 15.28 2.02
C SER A 45 6.23 14.74 1.04
N GLY A 46 5.91 14.57 -0.25
CA GLY A 46 6.82 13.95 -1.21
C GLY A 46 6.11 13.29 -2.39
N ILE A 47 6.76 12.28 -2.99
CA ILE A 47 6.26 11.58 -4.18
C ILE A 47 6.06 10.10 -3.85
N GLN A 48 4.92 9.55 -4.27
CA GLN A 48 4.65 8.12 -4.21
C GLN A 48 4.45 7.61 -5.63
N LYS A 49 5.18 6.57 -6.03
CA LYS A 49 5.04 5.90 -7.33
C LYS A 49 4.60 4.46 -7.11
N TYR A 50 3.56 4.07 -7.82
CA TYR A 50 3.00 2.73 -7.78
C TYR A 50 3.00 2.12 -9.16
N TYR A 51 3.55 0.91 -9.28
CA TYR A 51 3.54 0.14 -10.51
C TYR A 51 2.57 -1.01 -10.35
N PHE A 52 1.56 -1.10 -11.21
CA PHE A 52 0.45 -2.04 -11.03
C PHE A 52 -0.04 -2.59 -12.37
N THR A 53 -0.82 -3.66 -12.33
CA THR A 53 -1.45 -4.26 -13.51
C THR A 53 -2.90 -4.60 -13.20
N SER A 54 -3.81 -4.34 -14.14
CA SER A 54 -5.23 -4.71 -13.98
C SER A 54 -5.47 -6.22 -13.95
N LYS A 55 -4.45 -7.03 -14.27
CA LYS A 55 -4.49 -8.50 -14.17
C LYS A 55 -4.50 -9.02 -12.73
N LEU A 56 -4.15 -8.18 -11.74
CA LEU A 56 -4.17 -8.52 -10.32
C LEU A 56 -5.12 -7.58 -9.57
N PRO A 57 -6.45 -7.73 -9.78
CA PRO A 57 -7.44 -6.79 -9.28
C PRO A 57 -7.56 -6.83 -7.75
N LEU A 58 -7.85 -5.66 -7.18
CA LEU A 58 -8.22 -5.49 -5.78
C LEU A 58 -9.42 -4.56 -5.73
N ASP A 59 -10.50 -4.97 -5.06
CA ASP A 59 -11.69 -4.13 -4.93
C ASP A 59 -11.39 -2.92 -4.04
N SER A 60 -11.24 -1.76 -4.68
CA SER A 60 -10.94 -0.49 -4.01
C SER A 60 -12.03 -0.07 -3.02
N LYS A 61 -13.29 -0.52 -3.18
CA LYS A 61 -14.40 -0.15 -2.29
C LYS A 61 -14.18 -0.64 -0.85
N ALA A 62 -13.53 -1.79 -0.68
CA ALA A 62 -13.17 -2.30 0.64
C ALA A 62 -12.22 -1.37 1.42
N PHE A 63 -11.60 -0.40 0.73
CA PHE A 63 -10.60 0.51 1.28
C PHE A 63 -11.04 1.98 1.24
N GLU A 64 -12.31 2.29 0.98
CA GLU A 64 -12.81 3.68 0.85
C GLU A 64 -12.50 4.56 2.08
N LYS A 65 -12.42 3.93 3.26
CA LYS A 65 -12.11 4.60 4.53
C LYS A 65 -10.62 4.64 4.84
N HIS A 66 -9.76 3.99 4.05
CA HIS A 66 -8.32 3.94 4.29
C HIS A 66 -7.62 5.15 3.69
N LYS A 67 -7.50 6.21 4.48
CA LYS A 67 -6.84 7.46 4.06
C LYS A 67 -5.34 7.45 4.32
N TYR A 68 -4.89 6.70 5.34
CA TYR A 68 -3.49 6.67 5.75
C TYR A 68 -2.54 6.38 4.58
N GLY A 69 -1.48 7.18 4.48
CA GLY A 69 -0.50 7.06 3.41
C GLY A 69 -1.04 7.29 1.99
N ASN A 70 -2.19 7.94 1.84
CA ASN A 70 -2.91 8.13 0.57
C ASN A 70 -3.32 6.80 -0.11
N TRP A 71 -3.46 5.71 0.65
CA TRP A 71 -3.67 4.38 0.08
C TRP A 71 -4.91 4.28 -0.82
N TYR A 72 -6.04 4.83 -0.38
CA TYR A 72 -7.25 4.86 -1.21
C TYR A 72 -7.11 5.73 -2.46
N ALA A 73 -6.27 6.77 -2.45
CA ALA A 73 -6.02 7.60 -3.64
C ALA A 73 -5.35 6.79 -4.76
N PHE A 74 -4.41 5.90 -4.40
CA PHE A 74 -3.88 4.92 -5.34
C PHE A 74 -4.96 3.92 -5.78
N LEU A 75 -5.63 3.27 -4.84
CA LEU A 75 -6.56 2.17 -5.14
C LEU A 75 -7.78 2.59 -5.96
N SER A 76 -8.34 3.78 -5.71
CA SER A 76 -9.48 4.31 -6.46
C SER A 76 -9.17 4.51 -7.95
N THR A 77 -7.90 4.65 -8.32
CA THR A 77 -7.46 4.75 -9.72
C THR A 77 -7.00 3.39 -10.26
N ALA A 78 -6.19 2.67 -9.51
CA ALA A 78 -5.54 1.44 -9.97
C ALA A 78 -6.48 0.22 -9.93
N ASN A 79 -7.33 0.14 -8.90
CA ASN A 79 -8.19 -1.00 -8.58
C ASN A 79 -7.47 -2.36 -8.68
N ALA A 80 -6.21 -2.36 -8.24
CA ALA A 80 -5.26 -3.44 -8.39
C ALA A 80 -4.17 -3.36 -7.32
N VAL A 81 -3.54 -4.49 -7.04
CA VAL A 81 -2.39 -4.57 -6.13
C VAL A 81 -1.14 -3.97 -6.81
N PRO A 82 -0.31 -3.17 -6.13
CA PRO A 82 0.95 -2.70 -6.68
C PRO A 82 2.00 -3.84 -6.64
N LEU A 83 2.76 -3.97 -7.72
CA LEU A 83 3.91 -4.87 -7.81
C LEU A 83 5.22 -4.17 -7.42
N LYS A 84 5.24 -2.84 -7.46
CA LYS A 84 6.34 -2.03 -6.94
C LYS A 84 5.81 -0.72 -6.39
N ILE A 85 6.39 -0.28 -5.27
CA ILE A 85 6.08 0.98 -4.61
C ILE A 85 7.40 1.71 -4.37
N ILE A 86 7.45 3.00 -4.71
CA ILE A 86 8.53 3.91 -4.35
C ILE A 86 7.90 5.07 -3.59
N ILE A 87 8.30 5.27 -2.33
CA ILE A 87 7.93 6.44 -1.53
C ILE A 87 9.19 7.25 -1.32
N ASP A 88 9.16 8.50 -1.74
CA ASP A 88 10.29 9.40 -1.66
C ASP A 88 9.87 10.70 -0.97
N ASN A 89 10.50 11.00 0.17
CA ASN A 89 10.22 12.17 0.98
C ASN A 89 11.52 12.73 1.59
N ALA A 90 11.41 13.83 2.34
CA ALA A 90 12.58 14.49 2.94
C ALA A 90 13.35 13.64 3.96
N GLN A 91 12.75 12.60 4.53
CA GLN A 91 13.35 11.75 5.55
C GLN A 91 14.02 10.51 4.95
N PHE A 92 13.41 9.91 3.91
CA PHE A 92 13.88 8.68 3.30
C PHE A 92 13.28 8.43 1.92
N THR A 93 13.95 7.53 1.19
CA THR A 93 13.36 6.82 0.04
C THR A 93 13.16 5.35 0.42
N MET A 94 11.93 4.86 0.29
CA MET A 94 11.58 3.45 0.47
C MET A 94 11.18 2.85 -0.87
N GLN A 95 11.75 1.69 -1.20
CA GLN A 95 11.33 0.88 -2.34
C GLN A 95 10.88 -0.49 -1.85
N SER A 96 9.70 -0.91 -2.31
CA SER A 96 9.17 -2.27 -2.14
C SER A 96 8.90 -2.85 -3.51
N GLU A 97 9.35 -4.07 -3.77
CA GLU A 97 9.22 -4.74 -5.06
C GLU A 97 8.84 -6.21 -4.88
N VAL A 98 7.88 -6.66 -5.67
CA VAL A 98 7.39 -8.05 -5.61
C VAL A 98 8.48 -9.00 -6.07
N THR A 99 8.68 -10.08 -5.31
CA THR A 99 9.63 -11.14 -5.65
C THR A 99 8.94 -12.36 -6.25
N GLU A 100 7.65 -12.55 -5.98
CA GLU A 100 6.89 -13.70 -6.43
C GLU A 100 5.37 -13.43 -6.41
N VAL A 101 4.63 -14.03 -7.35
CA VAL A 101 3.16 -14.07 -7.34
C VAL A 101 2.71 -15.53 -7.43
N LYS A 102 2.10 -16.04 -6.37
CA LYS A 102 1.58 -17.41 -6.28
C LYS A 102 0.05 -17.42 -6.23
N PRO A 103 -0.64 -18.01 -7.21
CA PRO A 103 -2.07 -18.25 -7.12
C PRO A 103 -2.39 -19.20 -5.95
N GLY A 104 -3.35 -18.84 -5.11
CA GLY A 104 -3.73 -19.66 -3.97
C GLY A 104 -4.91 -19.08 -3.20
N LYS A 105 -5.51 -19.91 -2.35
CA LYS A 105 -6.45 -19.45 -1.33
C LYS A 105 -5.67 -19.09 -0.08
N LEU A 106 -6.10 -18.02 0.59
CA LEU A 106 -5.56 -17.62 1.88
C LEU A 106 -6.49 -18.17 2.97
N GLU A 107 -5.91 -18.88 3.93
CA GLU A 107 -6.64 -19.39 5.09
C GLU A 107 -7.03 -18.23 6.01
N GLN A 108 -8.26 -18.23 6.52
CA GLN A 108 -8.76 -17.14 7.37
C GLN A 108 -7.94 -16.98 8.66
N SER A 109 -7.33 -18.06 9.14
CA SER A 109 -6.44 -18.08 10.29
C SER A 109 -5.21 -17.18 10.12
N LEU A 110 -4.79 -16.87 8.88
CA LEU A 110 -3.69 -15.96 8.61
C LEU A 110 -3.96 -14.52 9.08
N PHE A 111 -5.24 -14.15 9.18
CA PHE A 111 -5.66 -12.79 9.57
C PHE A 111 -6.02 -12.70 11.05
N GLN A 112 -5.83 -13.77 11.83
CA GLN A 112 -6.10 -13.77 13.26
C GLN A 112 -4.90 -13.24 14.03
N LEU A 113 -5.15 -12.32 14.96
CA LEU A 113 -4.16 -11.89 15.92
C LEU A 113 -3.87 -13.01 16.94
N PRO A 114 -2.65 -13.10 17.50
CA PRO A 114 -2.36 -14.03 18.58
C PRO A 114 -3.33 -13.86 19.75
N ALA A 115 -3.73 -14.96 20.37
CA ALA A 115 -4.63 -14.93 21.51
C ALA A 115 -4.03 -14.08 22.65
N ASN A 116 -4.87 -13.24 23.25
CA ASN A 116 -4.51 -12.34 24.36
C ASN A 116 -3.42 -11.31 24.03
N ILE A 117 -3.14 -11.04 22.75
CA ILE A 117 -2.23 -9.94 22.41
C ILE A 117 -2.83 -8.62 22.91
N GLN A 118 -2.06 -7.89 23.70
CA GLN A 118 -2.45 -6.54 24.10
C GLN A 118 -2.29 -5.61 22.88
N THR A 119 -3.28 -4.79 22.61
CA THR A 119 -3.18 -3.76 21.57
C THR A 119 -3.14 -2.37 22.19
N VAL A 120 -2.22 -1.54 21.73
CA VAL A 120 -2.06 -0.16 22.22
C VAL A 120 -1.98 0.80 21.04
N LYS A 121 -2.51 2.02 21.18
CA LYS A 121 -2.42 3.02 20.11
C LYS A 121 -0.95 3.37 19.91
N SER A 122 -0.51 3.44 18.66
CA SER A 122 0.84 3.92 18.34
C SER A 122 1.04 5.33 18.91
N PRO A 123 2.14 5.59 19.62
CA PRO A 123 2.52 6.95 20.01
C PRO A 123 3.21 7.72 18.87
N TYR A 124 3.44 7.06 17.73
CA TYR A 124 4.07 7.57 16.52
C TYR A 124 3.05 7.74 15.40
#